data_AF-A0A973PHT5-F1
#
_entry.id   AF-A0A973PHT5-F1
#
_cell.length_a   1.000
_cell.length_b   1.000
_cell.length_c   1.000
_cell.angle_alpha   90.00
_cell.angle_beta   90.00
_cell.angle_gamma   90.00
#
_symmetry.space_group_name_H-M   'P 1'
#
loop_
_entity.id
_entity.type
_entity.pdbx_description
1 polymer ?
#
loop_
_entity_poly.entity_id
_entity_poly.type
_entity_poly.pdbx_seq_one_letter_code
_entity_poly.pdbx_strand_id
1 'polypeptide(L)'
;MPVVCCAPVARGPISESDAADLAVLLKAVADPVRLRLLSMIGSHAGGEACVCDLTGAFDLTAPTISHHLKVLRTAGLIDGERRGTWVYY
;
A
#
# COMPACT_ATOMS: atom_id res chain seq x y z
N MET A 1 -12.59 17.00 2.18
CA MET A 1 -12.76 15.72 2.90
C MET A 1 -11.63 15.65 3.91
N PRO A 2 -11.87 15.77 5.23
CA PRO A 2 -10.78 15.78 6.19
C PRO A 2 -10.24 14.35 6.28
N VAL A 3 -8.95 14.21 6.02
CA VAL A 3 -8.24 12.96 6.23
C VAL A 3 -8.30 12.65 7.72
N VAL A 4 -8.98 11.56 8.10
CA VAL A 4 -8.91 11.01 9.46
C VAL A 4 -7.53 10.35 9.59
N CYS A 5 -6.49 11.17 9.65
CA CYS A 5 -5.14 10.71 9.94
C CYS A 5 -5.09 10.30 11.41
N CYS A 6 -5.07 8.99 11.66
CA CYS A 6 -4.37 8.38 12.79
C CYS A 6 -4.76 8.86 14.21
N ALA A 7 -6.01 9.26 14.45
CA ALA A 7 -6.45 9.65 15.79
C ALA A 7 -6.86 8.51 16.76
N PRO A 8 -7.20 7.26 16.38
CA PRO A 8 -7.79 6.34 17.37
C PRO A 8 -6.75 5.64 18.25
N VAL A 9 -5.52 5.43 17.77
CA VAL A 9 -4.47 4.73 18.54
C VAL A 9 -3.92 5.56 19.69
N ALA A 10 -3.86 6.89 19.54
CA ALA A 10 -3.18 7.78 20.48
C ALA A 10 -4.12 8.49 21.47
N ARG A 11 -5.43 8.25 21.42
CA ARG A 11 -6.44 8.90 22.28
C ARG A 11 -6.87 8.09 23.50
N GLY A 12 -6.62 6.78 23.51
CA GLY A 12 -7.03 5.87 24.58
C GLY A 12 -6.77 4.40 24.19
N PRO A 13 -6.97 3.45 25.11
CA PRO A 13 -6.84 2.03 24.79
C PRO A 13 -7.85 1.63 23.71
N ILE A 14 -7.35 1.04 22.64
CA ILE A 14 -8.18 0.49 21.55
C ILE A 14 -8.80 -0.85 21.98
N SER A 15 -9.92 -1.22 21.37
CA SER A 15 -10.51 -2.53 21.59
C SER A 15 -9.63 -3.64 21.02
N GLU A 16 -9.80 -4.87 21.49
CA GLU A 16 -9.05 -6.04 20.98
C GLU A 16 -9.32 -6.27 19.48
N SER A 17 -10.56 -6.06 19.03
CA SER A 17 -10.93 -6.15 17.61
C SER A 17 -10.24 -5.07 16.77
N ASP A 18 -10.25 -3.81 17.24
CA ASP A 18 -9.57 -2.73 16.52
C ASP A 18 -8.05 -2.96 16.46
N ALA A 19 -7.47 -3.50 17.53
CA ALA A 19 -6.06 -3.87 17.57
C ALA A 19 -5.73 -4.96 16.55
N ALA A 20 -6.59 -5.97 16.41
CA ALA A 20 -6.42 -7.03 15.42
C ALA A 20 -6.49 -6.50 13.98
N ASP A 21 -7.49 -5.66 13.68
CA ASP A 21 -7.67 -5.06 12.36
C ASP A 21 -6.49 -4.14 12.00
N LEU A 22 -6.07 -3.30 12.95
CA LEU A 22 -4.93 -2.42 12.75
C LEU A 22 -3.62 -3.21 12.62
N ALA A 23 -3.45 -4.31 13.36
CA ALA A 23 -2.28 -5.16 13.22
C ALA A 23 -2.15 -5.74 11.81
N VAL A 24 -3.27 -6.09 11.15
CA VAL A 24 -3.27 -6.54 9.75
C VAL A 24 -2.79 -5.43 8.82
N LEU A 25 -3.34 -4.22 8.96
CA LEU A 25 -2.93 -3.05 8.15
C LEU A 25 -1.45 -2.70 8.37
N LEU A 26 -1.03 -2.60 9.63
CA LEU A 26 0.35 -2.30 9.99
C LEU A 26 1.30 -3.37 9.48
N LYS A 27 0.95 -4.66 9.58
CA LYS A 27 1.75 -5.74 9.01
C LYS A 27 1.86 -5.65 7.48
N ALA A 28 0.79 -5.21 6.81
CA ALA A 28 0.81 -4.96 5.38
C ALA A 28 1.74 -3.80 4.98
N VAL A 29 1.97 -2.81 5.84
CA VAL A 29 2.96 -1.74 5.57
C VAL A 29 4.31 -1.97 6.25
N ALA A 30 4.48 -2.87 7.21
CA ALA A 30 5.73 -3.05 7.97
C ALA A 30 6.87 -3.74 7.20
N ASP A 31 6.93 -3.57 5.88
CA ASP A 31 7.96 -4.10 5.00
C ASP A 31 8.57 -2.96 4.18
N PRO A 32 9.92 -2.91 4.08
CA PRO A 32 10.61 -1.79 3.46
C PRO A 32 10.29 -1.64 1.97
N VAL A 33 10.06 -2.74 1.26
CA VAL A 33 9.68 -2.72 -0.16
C VAL A 33 8.26 -2.18 -0.30
N ARG A 34 7.33 -2.67 0.54
CA ARG A 34 5.93 -2.21 0.53
C ARG A 34 5.78 -0.74 0.89
N LEU A 35 6.52 -0.24 1.89
CA LEU A 35 6.53 1.19 2.22
C LEU A 35 7.05 2.04 1.06
N ARG A 36 8.12 1.59 0.42
CA ARG A 36 8.70 2.32 -0.71
C ARG A 36 7.76 2.31 -1.91
N LEU A 37 7.10 1.19 -2.22
CA LEU A 37 6.05 1.11 -3.25
C LEU A 37 4.91 2.09 -2.96
N LEU A 38 4.39 2.08 -1.72
CA LEU A 38 3.30 2.95 -1.31
C LEU A 38 3.69 4.43 -1.38
N SER A 39 4.91 4.77 -0.97
CA SER A 39 5.47 6.12 -1.10
C SER A 39 5.63 6.53 -2.56
N MET A 40 6.06 5.63 -3.44
CA MET A 40 6.23 5.91 -4.87
C MET A 40 4.90 6.15 -5.56
N ILE A 41 3.88 5.31 -5.29
CA ILE A 41 2.51 5.47 -5.81
C ILE A 41 1.93 6.80 -5.33
N GLY A 42 1.95 7.05 -4.02
CA GLY A 42 1.37 8.27 -3.43
C GLY A 42 2.10 9.57 -3.81
N SER A 43 3.37 9.48 -4.23
CA SER A 43 4.14 10.64 -4.72
C SER A 43 4.13 10.77 -6.25
N HIS A 44 3.52 9.84 -6.97
CA HIS A 44 3.46 9.89 -8.43
C HIS A 44 2.50 10.99 -8.88
N ALA A 45 2.82 11.65 -10.00
CA ALA A 45 1.95 12.67 -10.57
C ALA A 45 0.62 12.04 -11.01
N GLY A 46 -0.48 12.41 -10.36
CA GLY A 46 -1.80 11.80 -10.58
C GLY A 46 -2.20 10.76 -9.53
N GLY A 47 -1.31 10.40 -8.60
CA GLY A 47 -1.59 9.47 -7.50
C GLY A 47 -1.72 8.01 -7.94
N GLU A 48 -1.28 7.66 -9.15
CA GLU A 48 -1.27 6.32 -9.70
C GLU A 48 0.08 6.02 -10.36
N ALA A 49 0.57 4.77 -10.27
CA ALA A 49 1.82 4.33 -10.90
C ALA A 49 1.63 2.97 -11.61
N CYS A 50 2.25 2.82 -12.78
CA CYS A 50 2.28 1.54 -13.46
C CYS A 50 3.33 0.61 -12.84
N VAL A 51 3.07 -0.71 -12.84
CA VAL A 51 4.03 -1.73 -12.40
C VAL A 51 5.41 -1.55 -13.04
N CYS A 52 5.46 -1.13 -14.31
CA CYS A 52 6.69 -0.92 -15.06
C CYS A 52 7.57 0.16 -14.43
N ASP A 53 6.94 1.27 -14.03
CA ASP A 53 7.62 2.41 -13.42
C ASP A 53 8.12 2.06 -12.02
N LEU A 54 7.42 1.15 -11.33
CA LEU A 54 7.79 0.66 -10.01
C LEU A 54 8.93 -0.35 -10.07
N THR A 55 8.95 -1.25 -11.07
CA THR A 55 9.98 -2.31 -11.17
C THR A 55 11.40 -1.79 -11.34
N GLY A 56 11.59 -0.62 -11.98
CA GLY A 56 12.92 -0.05 -12.15
C GLY A 56 13.58 0.46 -10.86
N ALA A 57 12.81 0.63 -9.78
CA ALA A 57 13.31 1.19 -8.52
C ALA A 57 13.82 0.13 -7.52
N PHE A 58 13.69 -1.16 -7.85
CA PHE A 58 14.07 -2.27 -6.98
C PHE A 58 14.88 -3.31 -7.76
N ASP A 59 15.90 -3.88 -7.12
CA ASP A 59 16.59 -5.09 -7.61
C ASP A 59 15.76 -6.35 -7.33
N LEU A 60 14.48 -6.32 -7.68
CA LEU A 60 13.52 -7.39 -7.44
C LEU A 60 12.90 -7.88 -8.74
N THR A 61 12.49 -9.14 -8.74
CA THR A 61 11.80 -9.73 -9.88
C THR A 61 10.35 -9.22 -9.95
N ALA A 62 9.80 -9.11 -11.17
CA ALA A 62 8.41 -8.71 -11.38
C ALA A 62 7.37 -9.55 -10.58
N PRO A 63 7.52 -10.88 -10.41
CA PRO A 63 6.65 -11.67 -9.54
C PRO A 63 6.67 -11.23 -8.08
N THR A 64 7.83 -10.82 -7.57
CA THR A 64 8.01 -10.37 -6.18
C THR A 64 7.30 -9.04 -5.95
N ILE A 65 7.43 -8.09 -6.89
CA ILE A 65 6.71 -6.81 -6.82
C ILE A 65 5.20 -7.02 -6.93
N SER A 66 4.76 -7.88 -7.84
CA SER A 66 3.33 -8.22 -7.99
C SER A 66 2.75 -8.81 -6.70
N HIS A 67 3.53 -9.63 -5.98
CA HIS A 67 3.14 -10.15 -4.68
C HIS A 67 2.98 -9.03 -3.64
N HIS A 68 3.94 -8.11 -3.55
CA HIS A 68 3.87 -6.96 -2.65
C HIS A 68 2.67 -6.05 -2.94
N LEU A 69 2.40 -5.75 -4.21
CA LEU A 69 1.22 -4.98 -4.63
C LEU A 69 -0.09 -5.69 -4.29
N LYS A 70 -0.14 -7.02 -4.45
CA LYS A 70 -1.31 -7.81 -4.04
C LYS A 70 -1.55 -7.72 -2.53
N VAL A 71 -0.51 -7.79 -1.70
CA VAL A 71 -0.64 -7.65 -0.24
C VAL A 71 -1.19 -6.27 0.13
N LEU A 72 -0.65 -5.20 -0.47
CA LEU A 72 -1.13 -3.84 -0.25
C LEU A 72 -2.58 -3.66 -0.68
N ARG A 73 -2.97 -4.22 -1.83
CA ARG A 73 -4.34 -4.18 -2.34
C ARG A 73 -5.32 -4.96 -1.45
N THR A 74 -4.96 -6.16 -1.01
CA THR A 74 -5.80 -6.95 -0.10
C THR A 74 -5.99 -6.26 1.26
N ALA A 75 -4.99 -5.49 1.69
CA ALA A 75 -5.08 -4.65 2.88
C ALA A 75 -5.88 -3.35 2.66
N GLY A 76 -6.36 -3.08 1.44
CA GLY A 76 -7.13 -1.87 1.11
C GLY A 76 -6.30 -0.59 1.08
N LEU A 77 -4.98 -0.69 0.92
CA LEU A 77 -4.07 0.47 0.94
C LEU A 77 -3.85 1.08 -0.45
N ILE A 78 -4.05 0.29 -1.51
CA ILE A 78 -3.94 0.71 -2.90
C ILE A 78 -5.09 0.10 -3.69
N ASP A 79 -5.56 0.82 -4.71
CA ASP A 79 -6.48 0.27 -5.70
C ASP A 79 -5.70 -0.20 -6.93
N GLY A 80 -6.38 -0.88 -7.85
CA GLY A 80 -5.73 -1.37 -9.05
C GLY A 80 -6.69 -1.29 -10.23
N GLU A 81 -6.36 -0.48 -11.23
CA GLU A 81 -7.14 -0.32 -12.45
C GLU A 81 -6.38 -0.87 -13.65
N ARG A 82 -7.01 -1.80 -14.37
CA ARG A 82 -6.44 -2.33 -15.60
C ARG A 82 -6.82 -1.44 -16.78
N ARG A 83 -5.83 -0.76 -17.37
CA ARG A 83 -5.98 0.09 -18.56
C ARG A 83 -5.25 -0.57 -19.73
N GLY A 84 -6.01 -1.38 -20.49
CA GLY A 84 -5.47 -2.17 -21.60
C GLY A 84 -4.56 -3.31 -21.13
N THR A 85 -3.29 -3.26 -21.55
CA THR A 85 -2.28 -4.26 -21.17
C THR A 85 -1.66 -3.99 -19.80
N TRP A 86 -1.77 -2.76 -19.30
CA TRP A 86 -1.10 -2.31 -18.08
C TRP A 86 -2.06 -2.22 -16.88
N VAL A 87 -1.52 -2.39 -15.68
CA VAL A 87 -2.25 -2.21 -14.43
C VAL A 87 -1.61 -1.03 -13.70
N TYR A 88 -2.45 -0.06 -13.35
CA TYR A 88 -2.10 1.13 -12.57
C TYR A 88 -2.58 0.93 -11.15
N TYR A 89 -1.75 1.33 -10.20
CA TYR A 89 -2.00 1.23 -8.76
C TYR A 89 -1.92 2.61 -8.11
#